data_AF-A0A7S8E6J4-F1
#
_entry.id   AF-A0A7S8E6J4-F1
#
_cell.length_a   1.000
_cell.length_b   1.000
_cell.length_c   1.000
_cell.angle_alpha   90.00
_cell.angle_beta   90.00
_cell.angle_gamma   90.00
#
_symmetry.space_group_name_H-M   'P 1'
#
loop_
_entity.id
_entity.type
_entity.pdbx_description
1 polymer ?
#
loop_
_entity_poly.entity_id
_entity_poly.type
_entity_poly.pdbx_seq_one_letter_code
_entity_poly.pdbx_strand_id
1 'polypeptide(L)'
;MSAYRTPPMKKSDEAENNELDMARAQGDVYVSTLNHMAKDVADDGGEKRVGDYVIAYAVEKAEGMHHMKSGNLEWREPDEENVHVEVSVRDGADNRFIPNLKVHVTLIDPDGKEMGTHEQPFVWHPWLYHYGRNWKVTQSGTYKMHVRVEAPDFPRHDEKNGKRYAEDVEVDFDSVKIETGQG
;
A
#
# COMPACT_ATOMS: atom_id res chain seq x y z
N MET A 1 -8.41 -0.04 -16.95
CA MET A 1 -7.18 -0.18 -16.13
C MET A 1 -5.97 0.16 -16.99
N SER A 2 -5.07 1.02 -16.51
CA SER A 2 -3.83 1.37 -17.20
C SER A 2 -2.90 0.15 -17.21
N ALA A 3 -2.36 -0.23 -18.37
CA ALA A 3 -1.43 -1.36 -18.45
C ALA A 3 -0.13 -1.01 -17.71
N TYR A 4 0.52 -2.01 -17.11
CA TYR A 4 1.81 -1.78 -16.46
C TYR A 4 2.86 -1.28 -17.46
N ARG A 5 3.59 -0.24 -17.06
CA ARG A 5 4.78 0.27 -17.75
C ARG A 5 5.87 0.49 -16.72
N THR A 6 7.09 0.10 -17.04
CA THR A 6 8.23 0.40 -16.17
C THR A 6 8.54 1.89 -16.24
N PRO A 7 8.50 2.64 -15.12
CA PRO A 7 8.88 4.05 -15.10
C PRO A 7 10.32 4.27 -15.58
N PRO A 8 10.65 5.46 -16.11
CA PRO A 8 12.00 5.76 -16.58
C PRO A 8 13.02 5.67 -15.41
N MET A 9 14.17 5.03 -15.62
CA MET A 9 15.27 5.10 -14.66
C MET A 9 16.59 5.19 -15.43
N LYS A 10 16.92 6.40 -15.86
CA LYS A 10 18.00 6.69 -16.80
C LYS A 10 18.87 7.82 -16.27
N LYS A 11 20.16 7.79 -16.60
CA LYS A 11 21.06 8.92 -16.35
C LYS A 11 20.49 10.23 -16.89
N SER A 12 20.55 11.27 -16.06
CA SER A 12 20.03 12.61 -16.32
C SER A 12 20.97 13.67 -15.72
N ASP A 13 20.57 14.93 -15.76
CA ASP A 13 21.30 16.02 -15.10
C ASP A 13 21.12 15.98 -13.57
N GLU A 14 20.12 15.23 -13.08
CA GLU A 14 19.75 15.12 -11.65
C GLU A 14 20.15 13.77 -11.05
N ALA A 15 20.50 12.77 -11.87
CA ALA A 15 20.81 11.43 -11.39
C ALA A 15 21.87 10.72 -12.25
N GLU A 16 22.96 10.34 -11.62
CA GLU A 16 24.00 9.46 -12.16
C GLU A 16 23.67 7.97 -11.93
N ASN A 17 24.33 7.08 -12.66
CA ASN A 17 24.03 5.64 -12.60
C ASN A 17 24.16 5.06 -11.18
N ASN A 18 25.18 5.48 -10.43
CA ASN A 18 25.38 5.03 -9.05
C ASN A 18 24.25 5.51 -8.12
N GLU A 19 23.66 6.68 -8.37
CA GLU A 19 22.54 7.21 -7.58
C GLU A 19 21.25 6.44 -7.88
N LEU A 20 21.03 6.07 -9.15
CA LEU A 20 19.94 5.18 -9.54
C LEU A 20 20.11 3.77 -8.94
N ASP A 21 21.34 3.26 -8.86
CA ASP A 21 21.63 1.99 -8.20
C ASP A 21 21.37 2.05 -6.69
N MET A 22 21.72 3.17 -6.04
CA MET A 22 21.36 3.39 -4.63
C MET A 22 19.84 3.45 -4.41
N ALA A 23 19.09 4.07 -5.34
CA ALA A 23 17.63 4.11 -5.26
C ALA A 23 17.02 2.70 -5.35
N ARG A 24 17.51 1.85 -6.26
CA ARG A 24 17.11 0.43 -6.34
C ARG A 24 17.45 -0.33 -5.06
N ALA A 25 18.66 -0.17 -4.54
CA ALA A 25 19.08 -0.84 -3.31
C ALA A 25 18.20 -0.45 -2.12
N GLN A 26 17.77 0.81 -2.03
CA GLN A 26 16.81 1.24 -1.01
C GLN A 26 15.46 0.53 -1.17
N GLY A 27 14.93 0.45 -2.39
CA GLY A 27 13.69 -0.27 -2.66
C GLY A 27 13.80 -1.76 -2.41
N ASP A 28 14.92 -2.40 -2.75
CA ASP A 28 15.15 -3.83 -2.50
C ASP A 28 15.11 -4.17 -1.00
N VAL A 29 15.70 -3.32 -0.16
CA VAL A 29 15.61 -3.48 1.31
C VAL A 29 14.16 -3.33 1.77
N TYR A 30 13.42 -2.35 1.24
CA TYR A 30 12.01 -2.18 1.56
C TYR A 30 11.16 -3.39 1.09
N VAL A 31 11.46 -3.97 -0.08
CA VAL A 31 10.80 -5.20 -0.56
C VAL A 31 11.11 -6.38 0.34
N SER A 32 12.33 -6.46 0.89
CA SER A 32 12.68 -7.52 1.84
C SER A 32 11.87 -7.43 3.12
N THR A 33 11.64 -6.23 3.66
CA THR A 33 10.82 -6.05 4.86
C THR A 33 9.33 -6.29 4.57
N LEU A 34 8.82 -5.79 3.45
CA LEU A 34 7.45 -6.06 3.00
C LEU A 34 7.18 -7.56 2.81
N ASN A 35 8.14 -8.31 2.25
CA ASN A 35 8.00 -9.76 2.09
C ASN A 35 7.92 -10.49 3.43
N HIS A 36 8.65 -10.02 4.45
CA HIS A 36 8.57 -10.61 5.79
C HIS A 36 7.19 -10.40 6.39
N MET A 37 6.67 -9.16 6.32
CA MET A 37 5.30 -8.84 6.74
C MET A 37 4.27 -9.74 6.04
N ALA A 38 4.26 -9.74 4.71
CA ALA A 38 3.23 -10.41 3.92
C ALA A 38 3.27 -11.95 3.98
N LYS A 39 4.38 -12.57 4.43
CA LYS A 39 4.55 -14.04 4.43
C LYS A 39 4.65 -14.65 5.82
N ASP A 40 5.20 -13.90 6.77
CA ASP A 40 5.53 -14.42 8.10
C ASP A 40 4.69 -13.79 9.22
N VAL A 41 4.06 -12.63 8.96
CA VAL A 41 3.27 -11.89 9.97
C VAL A 41 1.78 -11.88 9.61
N ALA A 42 1.46 -11.45 8.38
CA ALA A 42 0.09 -11.31 7.91
C ALA A 42 -0.61 -12.64 7.65
N ASP A 43 -1.94 -12.64 7.75
CA ASP A 43 -2.78 -13.80 7.45
C ASP A 43 -2.85 -14.09 5.94
N ASP A 44 -2.78 -13.03 5.12
CA ASP A 44 -2.68 -13.12 3.67
C ASP A 44 -2.00 -11.88 3.07
N GLY A 45 -1.42 -12.05 1.89
CA GLY A 45 -0.73 -10.96 1.19
C GLY A 45 -0.58 -11.23 -0.30
N GLY A 46 -0.53 -10.17 -1.09
CA GLY A 46 -0.42 -10.26 -2.54
C GLY A 46 0.10 -8.99 -3.18
N GLU A 47 0.52 -9.09 -4.44
CA GLU A 47 1.12 -7.98 -5.19
C GLU A 47 0.69 -8.00 -6.64
N LYS A 48 0.44 -6.82 -7.21
CA LYS A 48 0.21 -6.60 -8.64
C LYS A 48 0.91 -5.33 -9.12
N ARG A 49 1.24 -5.32 -10.41
CA ARG A 49 1.85 -4.18 -11.11
C ARG A 49 0.79 -3.51 -12.00
N VAL A 50 0.69 -2.18 -11.93
CA VAL A 50 -0.30 -1.40 -12.69
C VAL A 50 0.21 0.02 -12.93
N GLY A 51 0.07 0.53 -14.15
CA GLY A 51 0.64 1.82 -14.54
C GLY A 51 2.13 1.91 -14.19
N ASP A 52 2.51 2.97 -13.45
CA ASP A 52 3.87 3.23 -12.97
C ASP A 52 4.17 2.57 -11.60
N TYR A 53 3.27 1.75 -11.07
CA TYR A 53 3.24 1.33 -9.67
C TYR A 53 3.38 -0.18 -9.49
N VAL A 54 3.88 -0.55 -8.32
CA VAL A 54 3.68 -1.86 -7.71
C VAL A 54 2.79 -1.69 -6.48
N ILE A 55 1.64 -2.35 -6.46
CA ILE A 55 0.68 -2.31 -5.36
C ILE A 55 0.69 -3.68 -4.69
N ALA A 56 0.99 -3.71 -3.40
CA ALA A 56 0.88 -4.90 -2.57
C ALA A 56 -0.12 -4.67 -1.44
N TYR A 57 -0.74 -5.74 -0.96
CA TYR A 57 -1.56 -5.73 0.25
C TYR A 57 -1.04 -6.74 1.26
N ALA A 58 -1.37 -6.48 2.52
CA ALA A 58 -1.33 -7.43 3.62
C ALA A 58 -2.63 -7.28 4.43
N VAL A 59 -3.12 -8.38 5.00
CA VAL A 59 -4.27 -8.37 5.92
C VAL A 59 -3.91 -9.12 7.19
N GLU A 60 -4.20 -8.49 8.32
CA GLU A 60 -3.93 -9.01 9.67
C GLU A 60 -5.16 -8.84 10.56
N LYS A 61 -5.09 -9.28 11.81
CA LYS A 61 -6.12 -8.94 12.80
C LYS A 61 -6.12 -7.44 13.08
N ALA A 62 -7.24 -6.89 13.53
CA ALA A 62 -7.29 -5.47 13.87
C ALA A 62 -6.30 -5.15 15.01
N GLU A 63 -5.56 -4.06 14.86
CA GLU A 63 -4.45 -3.71 15.77
C GLU A 63 -4.67 -2.37 16.48
N GLY A 64 -4.13 -2.25 17.69
CA GLY A 64 -4.04 -0.98 18.40
C GLY A 64 -2.99 -0.05 17.78
N MET A 65 -3.29 1.24 17.71
CA MET A 65 -2.39 2.25 17.12
C MET A 65 -2.39 3.55 17.91
N HIS A 66 -1.29 4.31 17.81
CA HIS A 66 -1.25 5.68 18.31
C HIS A 66 -1.93 6.63 17.34
N HIS A 67 -2.87 7.43 17.84
CA HIS A 67 -3.52 8.49 17.07
C HIS A 67 -3.24 9.86 17.69
N MET A 68 -3.04 10.86 16.84
CA MET A 68 -2.96 12.25 17.27
C MET A 68 -4.34 12.72 17.77
N LYS A 69 -4.41 13.19 19.01
CA LYS A 69 -5.61 13.81 19.60
C LYS A 69 -5.19 14.98 20.49
N SER A 70 -5.72 16.16 20.19
CA SER A 70 -5.45 17.38 20.96
C SER A 70 -3.96 17.65 21.20
N GLY A 71 -3.11 17.34 20.21
CA GLY A 71 -1.66 17.55 20.27
C GLY A 71 -0.85 16.46 20.96
N ASN A 72 -1.48 15.34 21.39
CA ASN A 72 -0.80 14.20 22.00
C ASN A 72 -1.05 12.91 21.21
N LEU A 73 -0.11 11.96 21.29
CA LEU A 73 -0.32 10.60 20.82
C LEU A 73 -1.08 9.80 21.90
N GLU A 74 -2.25 9.29 21.54
CA GLU A 74 -3.05 8.40 22.39
C GLU A 74 -3.12 7.02 21.75
N TRP A 75 -2.77 5.98 22.51
CA TRP A 75 -3.01 4.59 22.10
C TRP A 75 -4.51 4.32 22.03
N ARG A 76 -4.97 3.70 20.94
CA ARG A 76 -6.35 3.28 20.76
C ARG A 76 -6.37 1.84 20.29
N GLU A 77 -7.09 1.02 21.04
CA GLU A 77 -7.46 -0.32 20.60
C GLU A 77 -8.54 -0.25 19.51
N PRO A 78 -8.64 -1.28 18.65
CA PRO A 78 -9.82 -1.48 17.81
C PRO A 78 -11.10 -1.53 18.67
N ASP A 79 -12.20 -0.94 18.19
CA ASP A 79 -13.49 -1.01 18.87
C ASP A 79 -14.28 -2.23 18.35
N GLU A 80 -15.04 -2.04 17.27
CA GLU A 80 -15.76 -3.12 16.60
C GLU A 80 -14.98 -3.69 15.41
N GLU A 81 -13.85 -3.07 15.05
CA GLU A 81 -13.02 -3.53 13.95
C GLU A 81 -12.35 -4.86 14.27
N ASN A 82 -12.23 -5.71 13.25
CA ASN A 82 -11.80 -7.10 13.37
C ASN A 82 -10.87 -7.55 12.24
N VAL A 83 -10.35 -6.64 11.44
CA VAL A 83 -9.26 -6.88 10.49
C VAL A 83 -8.49 -5.59 10.28
N HIS A 84 -7.16 -5.66 10.15
CA HIS A 84 -6.32 -4.57 9.67
C HIS A 84 -6.01 -4.81 8.19
N VAL A 85 -6.28 -3.82 7.34
CA VAL A 85 -5.99 -3.89 5.91
C VAL A 85 -4.89 -2.91 5.58
N GLU A 86 -3.83 -3.42 4.97
CA GLU A 86 -2.66 -2.65 4.60
C GLU A 86 -2.43 -2.68 3.08
N VAL A 87 -1.90 -1.59 2.57
CA VAL A 87 -1.50 -1.40 1.17
C VAL A 87 -0.13 -0.74 1.13
N SER A 88 0.81 -1.36 0.43
CA SER A 88 2.07 -0.73 0.03
C SER A 88 1.99 -0.31 -1.43
N VAL A 89 2.32 0.96 -1.69
CA VAL A 89 2.42 1.50 -3.05
C VAL A 89 3.87 1.92 -3.31
N ARG A 90 4.48 1.31 -4.32
CA ARG A 90 5.88 1.51 -4.68
C ARG A 90 6.05 1.95 -6.12
N ASP A 91 7.18 2.58 -6.39
CA ASP A 91 7.62 2.88 -7.75
C ASP A 91 7.89 1.59 -8.53
N GLY A 92 7.37 1.52 -9.75
CA GLY A 92 7.53 0.36 -10.64
C GLY A 92 8.98 0.09 -11.07
N ALA A 93 9.86 1.09 -11.02
CA ALA A 93 11.23 0.97 -11.49
C ALA A 93 12.23 0.65 -10.37
N ASP A 94 12.13 1.31 -9.21
CA ASP A 94 13.07 1.15 -8.10
C ASP A 94 12.49 0.51 -6.83
N ASN A 95 11.19 0.18 -6.78
CA ASN A 95 10.50 -0.39 -5.62
C ASN A 95 10.53 0.47 -4.34
N ARG A 96 10.93 1.74 -4.38
CA ARG A 96 10.82 2.59 -3.20
C ARG A 96 9.35 2.89 -2.91
N PHE A 97 9.04 2.96 -1.62
CA PHE A 97 7.73 3.39 -1.15
C PHE A 97 7.44 4.83 -1.60
N ILE A 98 6.22 5.08 -2.07
CA ILE A 98 5.78 6.41 -2.49
C ILE A 98 4.88 7.00 -1.39
N PRO A 99 5.33 8.04 -0.66
CA PRO A 99 4.52 8.71 0.34
C PRO A 99 3.52 9.70 -0.28
N ASN A 100 2.63 10.24 0.56
CA ASN A 100 1.69 11.31 0.19
C ASN A 100 0.73 10.96 -0.97
N LEU A 101 0.38 9.69 -1.09
CA LEU A 101 -0.70 9.21 -1.96
C LEU A 101 -2.04 9.17 -1.23
N LYS A 102 -3.12 9.27 -2.00
CA LYS A 102 -4.47 8.90 -1.57
C LYS A 102 -4.78 7.50 -2.10
N VAL A 103 -4.90 6.56 -1.16
CA VAL A 103 -5.14 5.15 -1.45
C VAL A 103 -6.52 4.80 -0.94
N HIS A 104 -7.39 4.28 -1.80
CA HIS A 104 -8.73 3.82 -1.43
C HIS A 104 -8.81 2.32 -1.61
N VAL A 105 -9.43 1.65 -0.64
CA VAL A 105 -9.70 0.21 -0.72
C VAL A 105 -11.20 -0.01 -0.61
N THR A 106 -11.71 -0.94 -1.41
CA THR A 106 -13.07 -1.48 -1.31
C THR A 106 -12.99 -2.98 -1.08
N LEU A 107 -13.66 -3.48 -0.05
CA LEU A 107 -13.79 -4.92 0.20
C LEU A 107 -15.16 -5.41 -0.25
N ILE A 108 -15.20 -6.53 -0.94
CA ILE A 108 -16.41 -7.24 -1.35
C ILE A 108 -16.39 -8.62 -0.68
N ASP A 109 -17.43 -8.92 0.07
CA ASP A 109 -17.55 -10.15 0.85
C ASP A 109 -17.79 -11.40 -0.03
N PRO A 110 -17.71 -12.62 0.55
CA PRO A 110 -17.93 -13.86 -0.21
C PRO A 110 -19.31 -13.96 -0.88
N ASP A 111 -20.30 -13.25 -0.36
CA ASP A 111 -21.67 -13.19 -0.90
C ASP A 111 -21.82 -12.12 -2.00
N GLY A 112 -20.74 -11.39 -2.30
CA GLY A 112 -20.68 -10.35 -3.33
C GLY A 112 -21.14 -8.97 -2.86
N LYS A 113 -21.28 -8.76 -1.55
CA LYS A 113 -21.70 -7.48 -0.97
C LYS A 113 -20.48 -6.60 -0.69
N GLU A 114 -20.52 -5.35 -1.17
CA GLU A 114 -19.53 -4.33 -0.78
C GLU A 114 -19.66 -3.99 0.71
N MET A 115 -18.52 -4.08 1.41
CA MET A 115 -18.35 -3.67 2.80
C MET A 115 -18.07 -2.18 2.95
N GLY A 116 -17.88 -1.48 1.82
CA GLY A 116 -17.63 -0.05 1.73
C GLY A 116 -16.28 0.27 1.09
N THR A 117 -16.10 1.54 0.72
CA THR A 117 -14.85 2.10 0.21
C THR A 117 -14.27 3.06 1.24
N HIS A 118 -13.00 2.89 1.57
CA HIS A 118 -12.32 3.70 2.57
C HIS A 118 -10.93 4.14 2.11
N GLU A 119 -10.61 5.40 2.36
CA GLU A 119 -9.24 5.89 2.29
C GLU A 119 -8.40 5.17 3.36
N GLN A 120 -7.22 4.72 2.94
CA GLN A 120 -6.19 4.13 3.77
C GLN A 120 -5.18 5.23 4.11
N PRO A 121 -5.12 5.72 5.36
CA PRO A 121 -4.17 6.76 5.74
C PRO A 121 -2.74 6.22 5.73
N PHE A 122 -1.76 7.11 5.57
CA PHE A 122 -0.35 6.77 5.77
C PHE A 122 -0.12 6.32 7.23
N VAL A 123 0.55 5.19 7.38
CA VAL A 123 0.94 4.63 8.68
C VAL A 123 2.45 4.56 8.75
N TRP A 124 2.99 5.13 9.83
CA TRP A 124 4.36 4.88 10.25
C TRP A 124 4.39 3.58 11.04
N HIS A 125 5.12 2.58 10.56
CA HIS A 125 5.44 1.37 11.32
C HIS A 125 6.97 1.36 11.59
N PRO A 126 7.46 0.83 12.72
CA PRO A 126 8.87 0.95 13.10
C PRO A 126 9.87 0.41 12.06
N TRP A 127 9.43 -0.46 11.16
CA TRP A 127 10.27 -1.09 10.14
C TRP A 127 9.66 -1.10 8.73
N LEU A 128 8.47 -0.52 8.54
CA LEU A 128 7.82 -0.40 7.22
C LEU A 128 6.92 0.84 7.16
N TYR A 129 6.81 1.46 6.00
CA TYR A 129 5.74 2.43 5.75
C TYR A 129 4.70 1.78 4.85
N HIS A 130 3.44 1.96 5.18
CA HIS A 130 2.32 1.47 4.38
C HIS A 130 1.13 2.44 4.52
N TYR A 131 0.06 2.16 3.79
CA TYR A 131 -1.24 2.77 3.97
C TYR A 131 -2.16 1.74 4.60
N GLY A 132 -2.86 2.07 5.67
CA GLY A 132 -3.70 1.05 6.31
C GLY A 132 -4.64 1.59 7.36
N ARG A 133 -5.65 0.78 7.68
CA ARG A 133 -6.57 1.02 8.79
C ARG A 133 -7.24 -0.27 9.21
N ASN A 134 -7.82 -0.23 10.41
CA ASN A 134 -8.76 -1.24 10.86
C ASN A 134 -10.11 -1.13 10.11
N TRP A 135 -10.72 -2.29 9.86
CA TRP A 135 -12.03 -2.48 9.24
C TRP A 135 -12.89 -3.39 10.11
N LYS A 136 -14.22 -3.21 10.00
CA LYS A 136 -15.20 -4.16 10.51
C LYS A 136 -15.79 -4.95 9.35
N VAL A 137 -15.53 -6.26 9.33
CA VAL A 137 -16.16 -7.21 8.38
C VAL A 137 -17.08 -8.18 9.09
N THR A 138 -17.97 -8.85 8.36
CA THR A 138 -19.02 -9.70 8.94
C THR A 138 -18.54 -11.09 9.33
N GLN A 139 -17.54 -11.62 8.62
CA GLN A 139 -17.07 -13.00 8.78
C GLN A 139 -15.66 -13.19 8.21
N SER A 140 -14.92 -14.17 8.71
CA SER A 140 -13.74 -14.70 8.01
C SER A 140 -14.14 -15.30 6.67
N GLY A 141 -13.25 -15.27 5.68
CA GLY A 141 -13.53 -15.85 4.36
C GLY A 141 -12.65 -15.30 3.25
N THR A 142 -13.04 -15.59 2.01
CA THR A 142 -12.36 -15.09 0.81
C THR A 142 -13.10 -13.90 0.24
N TYR A 143 -12.45 -12.75 0.25
CA TYR A 143 -12.95 -11.47 -0.22
C TYR A 143 -12.33 -11.11 -1.57
N LYS A 144 -12.99 -10.18 -2.28
CA LYS A 144 -12.31 -9.39 -3.31
C LYS A 144 -11.90 -8.04 -2.72
N MET A 145 -10.72 -7.58 -3.09
CA MET A 145 -10.22 -6.26 -2.71
C MET A 145 -9.96 -5.45 -3.97
N HIS A 146 -10.61 -4.29 -4.08
CA HIS A 146 -10.32 -3.31 -5.10
C HIS A 146 -9.51 -2.17 -4.49
N VAL A 147 -8.31 -1.92 -5.04
CA VAL A 147 -7.43 -0.84 -4.61
C VAL A 147 -7.37 0.22 -5.69
N ARG A 148 -7.66 1.47 -5.35
CA ARG A 148 -7.50 2.65 -6.19
C ARG A 148 -6.45 3.59 -5.61
N VAL A 149 -5.54 4.06 -6.43
CA VAL A 149 -4.54 5.08 -6.07
C VAL A 149 -4.77 6.29 -6.97
N GLU A 150 -5.05 7.44 -6.36
CA GLU A 150 -5.18 8.71 -7.10
C GLU A 150 -3.80 9.18 -7.58
N ALA A 151 -3.76 9.78 -8.77
CA ALA A 151 -2.55 10.41 -9.28
C ALA A 151 -2.09 11.53 -8.32
N PRO A 152 -0.85 11.51 -7.83
CA PRO A 152 -0.36 12.54 -6.94
C PRO A 152 -0.15 13.89 -7.65
N ASP A 153 -0.39 14.96 -6.91
CA ASP A 153 -0.17 16.35 -7.32
C ASP A 153 1.23 16.87 -6.97
N PHE A 154 2.02 16.13 -6.19
CA PHE A 154 3.36 16.56 -5.80
C PHE A 154 4.26 16.78 -7.03
N PRO A 155 5.16 17.78 -6.99
CA PRO A 155 6.11 18.02 -8.06
C PRO A 155 7.17 16.91 -8.11
N ARG A 156 7.70 16.66 -9.30
CA ARG A 156 8.75 15.65 -9.55
C ARG A 156 9.98 16.36 -10.12
N HIS A 157 11.14 16.16 -9.51
CA HIS A 157 12.43 16.55 -10.08
C HIS A 157 12.77 15.65 -11.27
N ASP A 158 13.75 16.07 -12.09
CA ASP A 158 14.29 15.34 -13.24
C ASP A 158 13.37 15.31 -14.49
N GLU A 159 13.84 15.90 -15.60
CA GLU A 159 13.10 15.97 -16.88
C GLU A 159 12.81 14.58 -17.48
N LYS A 160 13.66 13.59 -17.21
CA LYS A 160 13.54 12.23 -17.73
C LYS A 160 12.85 11.33 -16.72
N ASN A 161 13.38 11.25 -15.51
CA ASN A 161 12.91 10.32 -14.49
C ASN A 161 11.62 10.81 -13.81
N GLY A 162 11.35 12.11 -13.77
CA GLY A 162 10.12 12.67 -13.18
C GLY A 162 8.84 12.38 -13.95
N LYS A 163 8.93 11.84 -15.18
CA LYS A 163 7.77 11.49 -16.03
C LYS A 163 7.09 10.19 -15.57
N ARG A 164 6.41 10.24 -14.43
CA ARG A 164 5.63 9.13 -13.85
C ARG A 164 4.49 9.64 -12.95
N TYR A 165 3.59 8.72 -12.58
CA TYR A 165 2.49 8.96 -11.64
C TYR A 165 1.47 10.01 -12.13
N ALA A 166 1.18 10.01 -13.43
CA ALA A 166 0.30 11.00 -14.04
C ALA A 166 -1.17 10.54 -14.16
N GLU A 167 -1.45 9.28 -13.85
CA GLU A 167 -2.75 8.65 -14.05
C GLU A 167 -3.18 7.95 -12.75
N ASP A 168 -4.47 8.03 -12.43
CA ASP A 168 -5.09 7.17 -11.43
C ASP A 168 -4.89 5.70 -11.85
N VAL A 169 -4.65 4.83 -10.88
CA VAL A 169 -4.56 3.39 -11.12
C VAL A 169 -5.49 2.62 -10.21
N GLU A 170 -5.97 1.49 -10.71
CA GLU A 170 -6.89 0.60 -10.03
C GLU A 170 -6.44 -0.85 -10.24
N VAL A 171 -6.57 -1.67 -9.20
CA VAL A 171 -6.25 -3.08 -9.25
C VAL A 171 -7.18 -3.90 -8.35
N ASP A 172 -7.65 -5.03 -8.87
CA ASP A 172 -8.45 -5.99 -8.13
C ASP A 172 -7.59 -7.15 -7.65
N PHE A 173 -7.83 -7.64 -6.44
CA PHE A 173 -7.34 -8.91 -5.91
C PHE A 173 -8.55 -9.81 -5.64
N ASP A 174 -8.65 -10.94 -6.35
CA ASP A 174 -9.89 -11.74 -6.38
C ASP A 174 -10.03 -12.77 -5.25
N SER A 175 -8.96 -13.02 -4.51
CA SER A 175 -8.88 -14.14 -3.55
C SER A 175 -8.17 -13.74 -2.26
N VAL A 176 -8.54 -12.61 -1.67
CA VAL A 176 -7.96 -12.14 -0.41
C VAL A 176 -8.54 -12.94 0.76
N LYS A 177 -7.70 -13.63 1.52
CA LYS A 177 -8.17 -14.39 2.69
C LYS A 177 -8.15 -13.51 3.93
N ILE A 178 -9.30 -13.36 4.58
CA ILE A 178 -9.43 -12.59 5.82
C ILE A 178 -9.77 -13.52 6.96
N GLU A 179 -8.99 -13.47 8.03
CA GLU A 179 -9.33 -14.05 9.33
C GLU A 179 -9.70 -12.92 10.32
N THR A 180 -10.93 -12.95 10.84
CA THR A 180 -11.37 -11.88 11.75
C THR A 180 -10.82 -12.05 13.17
N GLY A 181 -10.35 -10.96 13.77
CA GLY A 181 -9.93 -10.90 15.17
C GLY A 181 -9.37 -9.53 15.56
N GLN A 182 -8.98 -9.41 16.83
CA GLN A 182 -8.21 -8.29 17.36
C GLN A 182 -6.90 -8.86 17.94
N GLY A 183 -5.79 -8.16 17.74
CA GLY A 183 -4.43 -8.56 18.11
C GLY A 183 -3.80 -7.60 19.11
#